data_AF-A0A1J3CRU9-F1
#
_entry.id   AF-A0A1J3CRU9-F1
#
_cell.length_a   1.000
_cell.length_b   1.000
_cell.length_c   1.000
_cell.angle_alpha   90.00
_cell.angle_beta   90.00
_cell.angle_gamma   90.00
#
_symmetry.space_group_name_H-M   'P 1'
#
loop_
_entity.id
_entity.type
_entity.pdbx_description
1 polymer ?
#
loop_
_entity_poly.entity_id
_entity_poly.type
_entity_poly.pdbx_seq_one_letter_code
_entity_poly.pdbx_strand_id
1 'polypeptide(L)'
;MARKMEDISAGEDGKIEDISDVVEDRTTKDISDVEDGKKEDSSDGEEDFSAVMKRCHSGVFWDAVGFPFPRGMSPDAIHERIELYLHEGDEDITGQTYIWVYVDETDKEGPWVGSYLTDKTWESRIYFLPGGADKFKRRCRMLHDFHLWTTDFPPPSLLFLVSDQVKNDSLFCDRLSLYARSGYRVFLAAPFKKYSPDTEARWPRSLFRRLFSFEDQEYC
;
A
#
# COMPACT_ATOMS: atom_id res chain seq x y z
N MET A 1 22.08 54.53 -37.69
CA MET A 1 23.09 53.69 -37.00
C MET A 1 22.60 52.24 -37.10
N ALA A 2 22.83 51.52 -38.20
CA ALA A 2 24.00 50.66 -38.50
C ALA A 2 24.23 49.64 -37.34
N ARG A 3 23.68 48.40 -37.37
CA ARG A 3 24.05 47.14 -38.07
C ARG A 3 25.52 46.69 -37.90
N LYS A 4 25.71 45.51 -37.26
CA LYS A 4 26.58 44.34 -37.57
C LYS A 4 26.91 43.61 -36.25
N MET A 5 26.78 42.29 -36.03
CA MET A 5 27.04 41.08 -36.84
C MET A 5 28.49 40.97 -37.32
N GLU A 6 29.25 40.09 -36.67
CA GLU A 6 30.50 39.41 -37.08
C GLU A 6 31.02 38.65 -35.84
N ASP A 7 31.69 37.50 -35.85
CA ASP A 7 31.90 36.39 -36.79
C ASP A 7 32.77 35.37 -36.00
N ILE A 8 32.48 34.06 -36.01
CA ILE A 8 33.23 32.98 -36.69
C ILE A 8 34.54 32.50 -36.01
N SER A 9 34.48 31.25 -35.52
CA SER A 9 35.39 30.10 -35.79
C SER A 9 36.77 29.88 -35.13
N ALA A 10 36.89 28.63 -34.61
CA ALA A 10 37.96 27.61 -34.70
C ALA A 10 39.35 27.76 -34.05
N GLY A 11 39.86 26.59 -33.61
CA GLY A 11 41.23 26.28 -33.19
C GLY A 11 41.25 25.49 -31.88
N GLU A 12 41.04 24.17 -31.86
CA GLU A 12 42.03 23.08 -31.99
C GLU A 12 43.12 23.02 -30.89
N ASP A 13 43.22 21.81 -30.33
CA ASP A 13 44.41 21.09 -29.86
C ASP A 13 45.05 21.34 -28.48
N GLY A 14 44.94 20.30 -27.65
CA GLY A 14 46.12 19.65 -27.07
C GLY A 14 46.32 19.78 -25.56
N LYS A 15 46.12 18.67 -24.83
CA LYS A 15 47.18 17.80 -24.27
C LYS A 15 46.76 17.17 -22.93
N ILE A 16 46.85 15.84 -22.91
CA ILE A 16 46.75 14.94 -21.75
C ILE A 16 48.04 15.05 -20.93
N GLU A 17 47.95 15.07 -19.60
CA GLU A 17 49.01 14.52 -18.75
C GLU A 17 48.45 13.54 -17.72
N ASP A 18 49.18 12.45 -17.65
CA ASP A 18 49.00 11.17 -16.99
C ASP A 18 49.78 11.24 -15.67
N ILE A 19 49.22 10.79 -14.55
CA ILE A 19 50.04 10.49 -13.36
C ILE A 19 49.53 9.19 -12.77
N SER A 20 50.39 8.20 -12.99
CA SER A 20 50.34 6.83 -12.56
C SER A 20 50.72 6.64 -11.08
N ASP A 21 50.25 5.51 -10.57
CA ASP A 21 51.00 4.55 -9.76
C ASP A 21 51.30 4.79 -8.26
N VAL A 22 50.72 3.84 -7.50
CA VAL A 22 51.39 2.93 -6.55
C VAL A 22 51.75 3.53 -5.19
N VAL A 23 51.27 2.89 -4.11
CA VAL A 23 52.10 2.12 -3.16
C VAL A 23 51.16 1.32 -2.24
N GLU A 24 51.37 0.00 -2.30
CA GLU A 24 50.88 -1.04 -1.40
C GLU A 24 51.66 -1.11 -0.08
N ASP A 25 50.99 -1.69 0.91
CA ASP A 25 51.51 -2.61 1.94
C ASP A 25 52.26 -2.06 3.17
N ARG A 26 51.77 -2.48 4.36
CA ARG A 26 52.57 -3.27 5.33
C ARG A 26 51.80 -3.66 6.61
N THR A 27 51.54 -4.97 6.70
CA THR A 27 51.82 -5.91 7.81
C THR A 27 51.25 -5.73 9.24
N THR A 28 50.50 -6.77 9.60
CA THR A 28 50.17 -7.44 10.88
C THR A 28 51.08 -7.26 12.10
N LYS A 29 50.47 -7.23 13.29
CA LYS A 29 51.08 -7.69 14.55
C LYS A 29 50.04 -8.26 15.53
N ASP A 30 50.13 -9.56 15.76
CA ASP A 30 49.49 -10.30 16.85
C ASP A 30 50.11 -9.92 18.22
N ILE A 31 49.29 -9.83 19.26
CA ILE A 31 49.70 -9.99 20.67
C ILE A 31 48.62 -10.81 21.39
N SER A 32 49.07 -11.88 22.03
CA SER A 32 48.30 -12.81 22.86
C SER A 32 48.32 -12.41 24.35
N ASP A 33 47.34 -12.98 25.07
CA ASP A 33 47.40 -13.50 26.45
C ASP A 33 46.79 -12.71 27.66
N VAL A 34 45.69 -13.32 28.16
CA VAL A 34 45.34 -13.72 29.55
C VAL A 34 44.45 -12.80 30.43
N GLU A 35 43.20 -13.29 30.55
CA GLU A 35 42.25 -13.45 31.68
C GLU A 35 42.21 -12.48 32.88
N ASP A 36 41.00 -11.99 33.23
CA ASP A 36 40.31 -12.29 34.51
C ASP A 36 38.82 -11.83 34.45
N GLY A 37 37.97 -12.48 35.22
CA GLY A 37 36.55 -12.68 34.95
C GLY A 37 35.58 -11.53 35.24
N LYS A 38 34.42 -11.62 34.59
CA LYS A 38 33.10 -11.48 35.21
C LYS A 38 32.04 -12.16 34.33
N LYS A 39 31.46 -13.23 34.87
CA LYS A 39 30.17 -13.76 34.40
C LYS A 39 29.11 -12.76 34.83
N GLU A 40 28.56 -12.02 33.88
CA GLU A 40 27.24 -11.42 34.04
C GLU A 40 26.26 -12.29 33.30
N ASP A 41 25.46 -13.00 34.10
CA ASP A 41 24.37 -13.87 33.69
C ASP A 41 23.19 -12.94 33.34
N SER A 42 23.21 -12.34 32.16
CA SER A 42 22.05 -11.67 31.58
C SER A 42 21.36 -12.66 30.65
N SER A 43 20.56 -13.54 31.25
CA SER A 43 19.42 -14.17 30.58
C SER A 43 18.38 -13.09 30.25
N ASP A 44 18.74 -12.16 29.38
CA ASP A 44 17.75 -11.35 28.69
C ASP A 44 17.15 -12.30 27.65
N GLY A 45 15.86 -12.59 27.85
CA GLY A 45 15.08 -13.34 26.89
C GLY A 45 15.24 -12.67 25.54
N GLU A 46 16.06 -13.29 24.69
CA GLU A 46 15.99 -13.14 23.25
C GLU A 46 14.60 -13.71 22.90
N GLU A 47 13.56 -12.88 23.10
CA GLU A 47 12.31 -13.06 22.39
C GLU A 47 12.74 -13.21 20.95
N ASP A 48 12.62 -14.44 20.46
CA ASP A 48 13.00 -14.85 19.13
C ASP A 48 12.52 -13.76 18.16
N PHE A 49 13.45 -12.95 17.65
CA PHE A 49 13.13 -11.79 16.81
C PHE A 49 12.42 -12.24 15.53
N SER A 50 12.45 -13.54 15.21
CA SER A 50 11.65 -14.16 14.16
C SER A 50 10.18 -14.36 14.55
N ALA A 51 9.86 -14.51 15.84
CA ALA A 51 8.51 -14.62 16.40
C ALA A 51 7.80 -13.27 16.57
N VAL A 52 8.52 -12.14 16.50
CA VAL A 52 7.99 -10.87 15.96
C VAL A 52 7.85 -11.00 14.44
N MET A 53 7.26 -12.12 14.00
CA MET A 53 6.89 -12.36 12.61
C MET A 53 6.19 -11.11 12.11
N LYS A 54 6.61 -10.61 10.96
CA LYS A 54 5.93 -9.51 10.25
C LYS A 54 4.45 -9.86 10.23
N ARG A 55 3.66 -9.19 11.08
CA ARG A 55 2.22 -9.40 11.17
C ARG A 55 1.66 -9.14 9.77
N CYS A 56 0.89 -10.08 9.23
CA CYS A 56 0.21 -9.84 7.96
C CYS A 56 -0.89 -8.82 8.20
N HIS A 57 -0.73 -7.62 7.65
CA HIS A 57 -1.73 -6.56 7.77
C HIS A 57 -2.70 -6.62 6.58
N SER A 58 -3.92 -6.10 6.79
CA SER A 58 -4.94 -6.01 5.75
C SER A 58 -5.15 -4.55 5.37
N GLY A 59 -4.90 -4.21 4.10
CA GLY A 59 -5.17 -2.88 3.54
C GLY A 59 -6.36 -2.95 2.58
N VAL A 60 -7.46 -2.28 2.92
CA VAL A 60 -8.70 -2.28 2.13
C VAL A 60 -8.92 -0.89 1.53
N PHE A 61 -9.08 -0.82 0.21
CA PHE A 61 -9.23 0.42 -0.54
C PHE A 61 -10.57 0.40 -1.29
N TRP A 62 -11.49 1.27 -0.88
CA TRP A 62 -12.91 1.11 -1.16
C TRP A 62 -13.53 2.34 -1.82
N ASP A 63 -13.98 2.24 -3.09
CA ASP A 63 -14.74 3.30 -3.77
C ASP A 63 -16.21 3.26 -3.34
N ALA A 64 -16.58 4.02 -2.30
CA ALA A 64 -17.94 4.01 -1.75
C ALA A 64 -18.99 4.64 -2.68
N VAL A 65 -18.57 5.39 -3.70
CA VAL A 65 -19.48 5.96 -4.70
C VAL A 65 -20.01 4.87 -5.63
N GLY A 66 -19.13 3.95 -6.06
CA GLY A 66 -19.53 2.77 -6.83
C GLY A 66 -20.11 1.67 -5.95
N PHE A 67 -19.66 1.61 -4.68
CA PHE A 67 -19.91 0.51 -3.76
C PHE A 67 -20.32 1.04 -2.38
N PRO A 68 -21.53 1.60 -2.23
CA PRO A 68 -21.97 2.09 -0.94
C PRO A 68 -22.01 0.97 0.13
N PHE A 69 -21.83 1.36 1.39
CA PHE A 69 -22.08 0.49 2.53
C PHE A 69 -23.58 0.33 2.81
N PRO A 70 -24.01 -0.74 3.49
CA PRO A 70 -25.39 -0.85 3.92
C PRO A 70 -25.78 0.29 4.87
N ARG A 71 -27.04 0.73 4.80
CA ARG A 71 -27.54 1.85 5.59
C ARG A 71 -27.59 1.53 7.08
N GLY A 72 -27.37 2.55 7.91
CA GLY A 72 -27.56 2.47 9.36
C GLY A 72 -26.47 1.75 10.14
N MET A 73 -25.39 1.30 9.49
CA MET A 73 -24.21 0.84 10.23
C MET A 73 -23.33 2.00 10.68
N SER A 74 -22.61 1.81 11.79
CA SER A 74 -21.54 2.71 12.20
C SER A 74 -20.22 2.36 11.49
N PRO A 75 -19.24 3.28 11.44
CA PRO A 75 -17.90 2.97 10.94
C PRO A 75 -17.27 1.75 11.64
N ASP A 76 -17.42 1.65 12.97
CA ASP A 76 -16.91 0.50 13.74
C ASP A 76 -17.57 -0.81 13.33
N ALA A 77 -18.89 -0.83 13.12
CA ALA A 77 -19.59 -2.04 12.69
C ALA A 77 -19.22 -2.45 11.25
N ILE A 78 -18.95 -1.48 10.37
CA ILE A 78 -18.46 -1.74 9.01
C ILE A 78 -17.06 -2.36 9.07
N HIS A 79 -16.16 -1.76 9.86
CA HIS A 79 -14.80 -2.23 10.02
C HIS A 79 -14.74 -3.64 10.60
N GLU A 80 -15.39 -3.88 11.74
CA GLU A 80 -15.45 -5.18 12.40
C GLU A 80 -15.93 -6.27 11.44
N ARG A 81 -16.99 -5.98 10.68
CA ARG A 81 -17.60 -6.96 9.77
C ARG A 81 -16.75 -7.26 8.54
N ILE A 82 -15.96 -6.30 8.06
CA ILE A 82 -14.98 -6.52 7.00
C ILE A 82 -13.79 -7.31 7.56
N GLU A 83 -13.26 -6.92 8.71
CA GLU A 83 -12.15 -7.60 9.38
C GLU A 83 -12.46 -9.07 9.67
N LEU A 84 -13.62 -9.35 10.27
CA LEU A 84 -14.11 -10.71 10.51
C LEU A 84 -14.17 -11.55 9.23
N TYR A 85 -14.56 -10.96 8.09
CA TYR A 85 -14.58 -11.67 6.82
C TYR A 85 -13.17 -11.96 6.29
N LEU A 86 -12.28 -10.96 6.32
CA LEU A 86 -10.93 -11.10 5.80
C LEU A 86 -10.10 -12.11 6.61
N HIS A 87 -10.37 -12.22 7.91
CA HIS A 87 -9.67 -13.12 8.82
C HIS A 87 -10.41 -14.48 8.97
N GLU A 88 -11.56 -14.67 8.29
CA GLU A 88 -12.33 -15.92 8.35
C GLU A 88 -11.53 -17.07 7.73
N GLY A 89 -10.97 -17.95 8.57
CA GLY A 89 -10.25 -19.15 8.15
C GLY A 89 -8.79 -18.90 7.75
N ASP A 90 -8.20 -17.79 8.18
CA ASP A 90 -6.85 -17.38 7.83
C ASP A 90 -6.01 -17.05 9.07
N GLU A 91 -5.29 -18.05 9.57
CA GLU A 91 -4.50 -17.93 10.80
C GLU A 91 -3.23 -17.07 10.61
N ASP A 92 -2.83 -16.83 9.36
CA ASP A 92 -1.64 -16.04 9.04
C ASP A 92 -1.90 -14.52 9.14
N ILE A 93 -3.16 -14.09 9.06
CA ILE A 93 -3.56 -12.70 9.24
C ILE A 93 -3.67 -12.35 10.73
N THR A 94 -2.51 -12.06 11.31
CA THR A 94 -2.37 -11.67 12.72
C THR A 94 -2.22 -10.15 12.93
N GLY A 95 -2.23 -9.37 11.83
CA GLY A 95 -2.09 -7.93 11.84
C GLY A 95 -3.41 -7.17 11.93
N GLN A 96 -3.29 -5.85 11.82
CA GLN A 96 -4.42 -4.91 11.87
C GLN A 96 -5.05 -4.73 10.48
N THR A 97 -6.37 -4.58 10.44
CA THR A 97 -7.10 -4.18 9.23
C THR A 97 -7.24 -2.65 9.16
N TYR A 98 -6.84 -2.07 8.03
CA TYR A 98 -6.99 -0.65 7.71
C TYR A 98 -7.89 -0.50 6.49
N ILE A 99 -8.84 0.44 6.55
CA ILE A 99 -9.84 0.63 5.50
C ILE A 99 -9.86 2.09 5.07
N TRP A 100 -9.56 2.36 3.80
CA TRP A 100 -9.72 3.67 3.17
C TRP A 100 -10.99 3.68 2.33
N VAL A 101 -11.88 4.60 2.64
CA VAL A 101 -13.16 4.77 1.98
C VAL A 101 -13.16 6.07 1.21
N TYR A 102 -13.24 5.97 -0.11
CA TYR A 102 -13.29 7.12 -1.00
C TYR A 102 -14.75 7.51 -1.27
N VAL A 103 -15.12 8.72 -0.87
CA VAL A 103 -16.48 9.25 -1.03
C VAL A 103 -16.48 10.41 -2.02
N ASP A 104 -17.67 10.78 -2.51
CA ASP A 104 -17.86 12.03 -3.23
C ASP A 104 -18.24 13.13 -2.22
N GLU A 105 -17.26 13.91 -1.77
CA GLU A 105 -17.48 15.01 -0.83
C GLU A 105 -18.31 16.16 -1.44
N THR A 106 -18.53 16.16 -2.76
CA THR A 106 -19.38 17.17 -3.40
C THR A 106 -20.86 16.86 -3.26
N ASP A 107 -21.22 15.60 -3.00
CA ASP A 107 -22.57 15.17 -2.64
C ASP A 107 -22.83 15.45 -1.15
N LYS A 108 -23.26 16.67 -0.83
CA LYS A 108 -23.46 17.13 0.55
C LYS A 108 -24.53 16.35 1.33
N GLU A 109 -25.43 15.68 0.62
CA GLU A 109 -26.48 14.82 1.19
C GLU A 109 -26.10 13.33 1.12
N GLY A 110 -24.93 13.05 0.56
CA GLY A 110 -24.38 11.71 0.40
C GLY A 110 -24.04 11.07 1.75
N PRO A 111 -24.06 9.74 1.83
CA PRO A 111 -23.60 9.06 3.04
C PRO A 111 -22.10 9.31 3.24
N TRP A 112 -21.67 9.41 4.49
CA TRP A 112 -20.25 9.51 4.88
C TRP A 112 -19.52 10.81 4.50
N VAL A 113 -20.27 11.89 4.25
CA VAL A 113 -19.73 13.24 4.06
C VAL A 113 -19.83 14.07 5.36
N GLY A 114 -19.36 15.32 5.33
CA GLY A 114 -19.42 16.21 6.50
C GLY A 114 -18.45 15.76 7.59
N SER A 115 -18.95 15.55 8.81
CA SER A 115 -18.10 15.24 9.97
C SER A 115 -17.28 13.97 9.81
N TYR A 116 -17.70 13.01 8.98
CA TYR A 116 -16.92 11.80 8.69
C TYR A 116 -15.57 12.10 8.00
N LEU A 117 -15.44 13.26 7.34
CA LEU A 117 -14.21 13.67 6.65
C LEU A 117 -13.27 14.51 7.53
N THR A 118 -13.80 15.08 8.62
CA THR A 118 -13.08 16.06 9.45
C THR A 118 -12.81 15.56 10.85
N ASP A 119 -13.76 14.82 11.43
CA ASP A 119 -13.80 14.45 12.84
C ASP A 119 -13.98 12.94 12.98
N LYS A 120 -12.87 12.22 13.17
CA LYS A 120 -12.90 10.79 13.48
C LYS A 120 -13.38 10.60 14.92
N THR A 121 -14.64 10.18 15.08
CA THR A 121 -15.28 9.91 16.38
C THR A 121 -15.37 8.43 16.73
N TRP A 122 -15.01 7.55 15.80
CA TRP A 122 -14.99 6.09 15.98
C TRP A 122 -13.57 5.61 16.31
N GLU A 123 -13.44 4.41 16.86
CA GLU A 123 -12.15 3.86 17.29
C GLU A 123 -11.45 3.10 16.16
N SER A 124 -12.21 2.35 15.37
CA SER A 124 -11.71 1.50 14.28
C SER A 124 -10.87 2.24 13.23
N ARG A 125 -10.07 1.48 12.49
CA ARG A 125 -9.13 1.98 11.47
C ARG A 125 -9.77 2.09 10.09
N ILE A 126 -10.98 2.62 10.06
CA ILE A 126 -11.67 3.02 8.84
C ILE A 126 -11.55 4.54 8.67
N TYR A 127 -11.22 4.99 7.47
CA TYR A 127 -10.93 6.39 7.17
C TYR A 127 -11.74 6.81 5.94
N PHE A 128 -12.59 7.81 6.09
CA PHE A 128 -13.33 8.39 4.97
C PHE A 128 -12.51 9.54 4.38
N LEU A 129 -12.28 9.48 3.07
CA LEU A 129 -11.44 10.41 2.35
C LEU A 129 -12.21 11.08 1.20
N PRO A 130 -11.96 12.38 0.96
CA PRO A 130 -12.50 13.06 -0.21
C PRO A 130 -11.87 12.49 -1.47
N GLY A 131 -12.70 11.95 -2.35
CA GLY A 131 -12.31 11.43 -3.64
C GLY A 131 -12.83 12.24 -4.82
N GLY A 132 -13.89 13.02 -4.61
CA GLY A 132 -14.61 13.81 -5.60
C GLY A 132 -15.53 12.98 -6.48
N ALA A 133 -16.42 13.67 -7.21
CA ALA A 133 -17.35 13.05 -8.17
C ALA A 133 -16.63 12.34 -9.33
N ASP A 134 -15.43 12.79 -9.69
CA ASP A 134 -14.62 12.29 -10.79
C ASP A 134 -14.02 10.91 -10.46
N LYS A 135 -14.53 9.88 -11.14
CA LYS A 135 -14.06 8.49 -11.03
C LYS A 135 -12.56 8.33 -11.26
N PHE A 136 -11.99 9.06 -12.23
CA PHE A 136 -10.57 8.98 -12.55
C PHE A 136 -9.73 9.53 -11.40
N LYS A 137 -10.10 10.69 -10.84
CA LYS A 137 -9.40 11.29 -9.70
C LYS A 137 -9.48 10.38 -8.45
N ARG A 138 -10.65 9.81 -8.17
CA ARG A 138 -10.81 8.81 -7.10
C ARG A 138 -9.87 7.63 -7.26
N ARG A 139 -9.81 7.06 -8.47
CA ARG A 139 -8.91 5.94 -8.76
C ARG A 139 -7.43 6.34 -8.61
N CYS A 140 -7.00 7.50 -9.11
CA CYS A 140 -5.62 7.95 -8.95
C CYS A 140 -5.25 8.14 -7.47
N ARG A 141 -6.18 8.68 -6.67
CA ARG A 141 -5.98 8.81 -5.23
C ARG A 141 -5.86 7.44 -4.55
N MET A 142 -6.75 6.51 -4.90
CA MET A 142 -6.69 5.12 -4.43
C MET A 142 -5.34 4.47 -4.73
N LEU A 143 -4.85 4.61 -5.98
CA LEU A 143 -3.53 4.08 -6.39
C LEU A 143 -2.40 4.64 -5.53
N HIS A 144 -2.42 5.95 -5.29
CA HIS A 144 -1.41 6.62 -4.47
C HIS A 144 -1.43 6.14 -3.02
N ASP A 145 -2.61 6.07 -2.41
CA ASP A 145 -2.73 5.72 -1.00
C ASP A 145 -2.35 4.26 -0.73
N PHE A 146 -2.70 3.31 -1.60
CA PHE A 146 -2.27 1.93 -1.39
C PHE A 146 -0.78 1.75 -1.66
N HIS A 147 -0.20 2.49 -2.62
CA HIS A 147 1.25 2.49 -2.81
C HIS A 147 1.98 2.98 -1.55
N LEU A 148 1.50 4.06 -0.93
CA LEU A 148 2.03 4.54 0.33
C LEU A 148 1.90 3.48 1.44
N TRP A 149 0.72 2.87 1.59
CA TRP A 149 0.48 1.81 2.57
C TRP A 149 1.43 0.62 2.42
N THR A 150 1.70 0.17 1.18
CA THR A 150 2.64 -0.94 0.92
C THR A 150 4.10 -0.63 1.28
N THR A 151 4.43 0.64 1.51
CA THR A 151 5.76 1.04 2.00
C THR A 151 5.89 0.79 3.51
N ASP A 152 4.80 1.03 4.25
CA ASP A 152 4.76 0.83 5.69
C ASP A 152 4.53 -0.64 6.08
N PHE A 153 3.80 -1.40 5.24
CA PHE A 153 3.41 -2.78 5.51
C PHE A 153 3.87 -3.72 4.39
N PRO A 154 5.14 -4.18 4.41
CA PRO A 154 5.68 -5.07 3.38
C PRO A 154 5.06 -6.48 3.45
N PRO A 155 5.29 -7.32 2.42
CA PRO A 155 4.89 -8.72 2.45
C PRO A 155 5.44 -9.50 3.65
N PRO A 156 4.70 -10.51 4.16
CA PRO A 156 3.37 -10.91 3.70
C PRO A 156 2.28 -9.95 4.22
N SER A 157 1.34 -9.55 3.35
CA SER A 157 0.20 -8.70 3.72
C SER A 157 -0.93 -8.83 2.68
N LEU A 158 -2.15 -8.53 3.10
CA LEU A 158 -3.35 -8.61 2.30
C LEU A 158 -3.70 -7.23 1.72
N LEU A 159 -3.76 -7.13 0.40
CA LEU A 159 -4.18 -5.93 -0.31
C LEU A 159 -5.54 -6.19 -0.97
N PHE A 160 -6.54 -5.41 -0.59
CA PHE A 160 -7.92 -5.60 -1.01
C PHE A 160 -8.48 -4.34 -1.65
N LEU A 161 -9.01 -4.46 -2.86
CA LEU A 161 -9.58 -3.33 -3.59
C LEU A 161 -11.05 -3.58 -3.88
N VAL A 162 -11.87 -2.54 -3.71
CA VAL A 162 -13.29 -2.57 -4.05
C VAL A 162 -13.56 -1.41 -5.00
N SER A 163 -13.50 -1.70 -6.31
CA SER A 163 -13.66 -0.70 -7.37
C SER A 163 -14.04 -1.36 -8.70
N ASP A 164 -14.85 -0.67 -9.51
CA ASP A 164 -15.18 -1.04 -10.88
C ASP A 164 -14.20 -0.39 -11.89
N GLN A 165 -13.23 0.38 -11.40
CA GLN A 165 -12.32 1.20 -12.23
C GLN A 165 -10.96 0.55 -12.52
N VAL A 166 -10.76 -0.72 -12.14
CA VAL A 166 -9.45 -1.41 -12.26
C VAL A 166 -9.30 -2.21 -13.55
N LYS A 167 -10.32 -2.98 -13.96
CA LYS A 167 -10.22 -3.99 -15.04
C LYS A 167 -9.66 -3.48 -16.38
N ASN A 168 -9.95 -2.23 -16.74
CA ASN A 168 -9.55 -1.65 -18.03
C ASN A 168 -8.42 -0.61 -17.88
N ASP A 169 -7.69 -0.62 -16.76
CA ASP A 169 -6.57 0.28 -16.51
C ASP A 169 -5.28 -0.55 -16.43
N SER A 170 -4.47 -0.49 -17.50
CA SER A 170 -3.23 -1.27 -17.59
C SER A 170 -2.24 -0.91 -16.49
N LEU A 171 -2.13 0.37 -16.11
CA LEU A 171 -1.21 0.78 -15.04
C LEU A 171 -1.64 0.21 -13.70
N PHE A 172 -2.94 0.22 -13.43
CA PHE A 172 -3.50 -0.33 -12.20
C PHE A 172 -3.30 -1.86 -12.15
N CYS A 173 -3.63 -2.54 -13.25
CA CYS A 173 -3.43 -3.97 -13.43
C CYS A 173 -1.97 -4.41 -13.27
N ASP A 174 -1.03 -3.71 -13.93
CA ASP A 174 0.41 -4.00 -13.85
C ASP A 174 0.93 -3.81 -12.43
N ARG A 175 0.49 -2.74 -11.74
CA ARG A 175 0.87 -2.49 -10.35
C ARG A 175 0.38 -3.59 -9.42
N LEU A 176 -0.89 -3.95 -9.48
CA LEU A 176 -1.45 -5.01 -8.64
C LEU A 176 -0.80 -6.38 -8.92
N SER A 177 -0.52 -6.68 -10.20
CA SER A 177 0.21 -7.89 -10.59
C SER A 177 1.64 -7.91 -10.03
N LEU A 178 2.31 -6.76 -10.01
CA LEU A 178 3.64 -6.63 -9.39
C LEU A 178 3.60 -6.90 -7.88
N TYR A 179 2.58 -6.39 -7.18
CA TYR A 179 2.41 -6.65 -5.75
C TYR A 179 2.08 -8.11 -5.45
N ALA A 180 1.23 -8.75 -6.27
CA ALA A 180 0.99 -10.18 -6.15
C ALA A 180 2.29 -10.99 -6.29
N ARG A 181 3.11 -10.66 -7.30
CA ARG A 181 4.42 -11.29 -7.53
C ARG A 181 5.46 -11.01 -6.44
N SER A 182 5.30 -9.95 -5.66
CA SER A 182 6.21 -9.63 -4.55
C SER A 182 5.81 -10.26 -3.22
N GLY A 183 4.71 -11.03 -3.20
CA GLY A 183 4.26 -11.79 -2.02
C GLY A 183 3.10 -11.15 -1.26
N TYR A 184 2.44 -10.12 -1.82
CA TYR A 184 1.13 -9.68 -1.32
C TYR A 184 0.04 -10.62 -1.81
N ARG A 185 -0.96 -10.84 -0.97
CA ARG A 185 -2.22 -11.43 -1.42
C ARG A 185 -3.11 -10.31 -1.92
N VAL A 186 -3.32 -10.23 -3.23
CA VAL A 186 -4.02 -9.10 -3.85
C VAL A 186 -5.37 -9.55 -4.38
N PHE A 187 -6.44 -9.00 -3.82
CA PHE A 187 -7.81 -9.26 -4.24
C PHE A 187 -8.52 -8.01 -4.74
N LEU A 188 -9.36 -8.18 -5.74
CA LEU A 188 -10.26 -7.15 -6.24
C LEU A 188 -11.71 -7.63 -6.22
N ALA A 189 -12.57 -6.86 -5.57
CA ALA A 189 -14.02 -6.99 -5.67
C ALA A 189 -14.55 -5.99 -6.70
N ALA A 190 -15.11 -6.52 -7.79
CA ALA A 190 -15.72 -5.72 -8.85
C ALA A 190 -17.10 -6.29 -9.25
N PRO A 191 -18.13 -5.45 -9.51
CA PRO A 191 -19.49 -5.88 -9.72
C PRO A 191 -19.72 -6.00 -11.22
N PHE A 192 -20.40 -7.07 -11.62
CA PHE A 192 -20.83 -7.26 -13.01
C PHE A 192 -22.22 -6.66 -13.30
N LYS A 193 -22.92 -6.13 -12.27
CA LYS A 193 -24.29 -5.57 -12.32
C LYS A 193 -24.45 -4.47 -11.26
N LYS A 194 -25.58 -3.75 -11.27
CA LYS A 194 -25.91 -2.72 -10.25
C LYS A 194 -25.83 -3.31 -8.84
N TYR A 195 -24.84 -2.88 -8.06
CA TYR A 195 -24.60 -3.31 -6.69
C TYR A 195 -25.57 -2.61 -5.73
N SER A 196 -26.11 -3.34 -4.74
CA SER A 196 -27.02 -2.81 -3.73
C SER A 196 -26.81 -3.52 -2.38
N PRO A 197 -26.09 -2.88 -1.44
CA PRO A 197 -25.72 -3.52 -0.16
C PRO A 197 -26.93 -3.91 0.70
N ASP A 198 -27.99 -3.09 0.72
CA ASP A 198 -29.16 -3.26 1.58
C ASP A 198 -30.01 -4.49 1.22
N THR A 199 -29.94 -4.94 -0.04
CA THR A 199 -30.67 -6.13 -0.51
C THR A 199 -29.86 -7.41 -0.36
N GLU A 200 -28.59 -7.29 0.00
CA GLU A 200 -27.67 -8.42 0.12
C GLU A 200 -27.61 -8.91 1.58
N ALA A 201 -28.48 -9.87 1.91
CA ALA A 201 -28.64 -10.43 3.26
C ALA A 201 -27.36 -10.97 3.93
N ARG A 202 -26.24 -11.08 3.19
CA ARG A 202 -24.95 -11.60 3.65
C ARG A 202 -23.78 -10.64 3.41
N TRP A 203 -24.01 -9.34 3.31
CA TRP A 203 -22.91 -8.37 3.18
C TRP A 203 -21.85 -8.57 4.28
N PRO A 204 -20.54 -8.46 4.01
CA PRO A 204 -19.92 -8.23 2.70
C PRO A 204 -19.64 -9.51 1.90
N ARG A 205 -19.93 -10.70 2.43
CA ARG A 205 -19.66 -12.01 1.79
C ARG A 205 -20.28 -12.13 0.39
N SER A 206 -21.42 -11.52 0.15
CA SER A 206 -22.06 -11.46 -1.16
C SER A 206 -21.29 -10.65 -2.20
N LEU A 207 -20.72 -9.51 -1.79
CA LEU A 207 -19.80 -8.70 -2.60
C LEU A 207 -18.52 -9.50 -2.90
N PHE A 208 -17.96 -10.13 -1.86
CA PHE A 208 -16.71 -10.85 -1.91
C PHE A 208 -16.79 -12.27 -2.50
N ARG A 209 -17.97 -12.74 -2.90
CA ARG A 209 -18.07 -13.95 -3.73
C ARG A 209 -17.45 -13.77 -5.12
N ARG A 210 -17.19 -12.52 -5.52
CA ARG A 210 -16.68 -12.14 -6.85
C ARG A 210 -15.31 -11.50 -6.72
N LEU A 211 -14.43 -12.17 -5.98
CA LEU A 211 -13.05 -11.75 -5.84
C LEU A 211 -12.20 -12.28 -6.98
N PHE A 212 -11.35 -11.40 -7.48
CA PHE A 212 -10.30 -11.73 -8.43
C PHE A 212 -8.97 -11.72 -7.69
N SER A 213 -8.32 -12.88 -7.65
CA SER A 213 -6.94 -12.97 -7.23
C SER A 213 -6.04 -12.55 -8.38
N PHE A 214 -5.07 -11.70 -8.11
CA PHE A 214 -4.04 -11.35 -9.09
C PHE A 214 -2.95 -12.41 -9.21
N GLU A 215 -2.91 -13.41 -8.32
CA GLU A 215 -2.05 -14.58 -8.47
C GLU A 215 -2.48 -15.45 -9.66
N ASP A 216 -3.79 -15.51 -9.93
CA ASP A 216 -4.37 -16.34 -10.99
C ASP A 216 -4.23 -15.69 -12.39
N GLN A 217 -3.83 -14.41 -12.47
CA GLN A 217 -3.64 -13.64 -13.72
C GLN A 217 -4.85 -13.57 -14.67
N GLU A 218 -6.07 -13.86 -14.21
CA GLU A 218 -7.25 -13.98 -15.11
C GLU A 218 -8.07 -12.69 -15.29
N TYR A 219 -7.78 -11.63 -14.53
CA TYR A 219 -8.70 -10.49 -14.43
C TYR A 219 -8.31 -9.24 -15.22
N CYS A 220 -7.03 -9.11 -15.53
CA CYS A 220 -6.48 -8.13 -16.46
C CYS A 220 -6.22 -8.85 -17.80
#